data_AF-A0A5K7YQN7-F1
#
_entry.id   AF-A0A5K7YQN7-F1
#
_cell.length_a   1.000
_cell.length_b   1.000
_cell.length_c   1.000
_cell.angle_alpha   90.00
_cell.angle_beta   90.00
_cell.angle_gamma   90.00
#
_symmetry.space_group_name_H-M   'P 1'
#
loop_
_entity.id
_entity.type
_entity.pdbx_description
1 polymer ?
#
loop_
_entity_poly.entity_id
_entity_poly.type
_entity_poly.pdbx_seq_one_letter_code
_entity_poly.pdbx_strand_id
1 'polypeptide(L)'
;MDERVLSREANHLFNQGDYAAALGKYAQIMETHPEAADRVLFEMGVVHAYPHNAHKDYRQSLECFQKVVRDYPDSDYRHDSQMMILQIHNVVIKDEKIAARQAALDRSRQALESKTDEVAELKETVAALEAKVFAVRMEPADKVLIEKQARQLTLIAKGEVIKTYTIALGGNPVGPKEREGDNKTPEGIYFIDSRNGNSGYHLSLHISYPNELDSMRARDRGVRPGGDIMIHGIKNGFSPVGTSHAESDWTQGCIAVTNQEMEEIYKLVPDGTLVEITP
;
A
#
# COMPACT_ATOMS: atom_id res chain seq x y z
N MET A 1 -24.14 -43.44 -48.83
CA MET A 1 -24.66 -43.54 -47.45
C MET A 1 -25.78 -42.53 -47.30
N ASP A 2 -26.80 -42.87 -46.51
CA ASP A 2 -27.95 -42.00 -46.23
C ASP A 2 -27.50 -40.74 -45.44
N GLU A 3 -27.91 -39.56 -45.90
CA GLU A 3 -27.65 -38.25 -45.29
C GLU A 3 -28.02 -38.23 -43.80
N ARG A 4 -29.12 -38.91 -43.43
CA ARG A 4 -29.62 -38.96 -42.05
C ARG A 4 -28.73 -39.78 -41.13
N VAL A 5 -27.95 -40.71 -41.67
CA VAL A 5 -26.99 -41.51 -40.90
C VAL A 5 -25.75 -40.68 -40.62
N LEU A 6 -25.19 -40.04 -41.65
CA LEU A 6 -24.03 -39.15 -41.51
C LEU A 6 -24.32 -37.99 -40.55
N SER A 7 -25.53 -37.41 -40.60
CA SER A 7 -25.94 -36.32 -39.71
C SER A 7 -26.06 -36.76 -38.26
N ARG A 8 -26.57 -37.98 -38.01
CA ARG A 8 -26.62 -38.54 -36.65
C ARG A 8 -25.22 -38.81 -36.09
N GLU A 9 -24.31 -39.29 -36.92
CA GLU A 9 -22.90 -39.48 -36.54
C GLU A 9 -22.21 -38.15 -36.22
N ALA A 10 -22.38 -37.12 -37.06
CA ALA A 10 -21.81 -35.80 -36.83
C ALA A 10 -22.28 -35.19 -35.51
N ASN A 11 -23.60 -35.26 -35.24
CA ASN A 11 -24.19 -34.80 -33.98
C ASN A 11 -23.70 -35.59 -32.77
N HIS A 12 -23.48 -36.90 -32.92
CA HIS A 12 -22.93 -37.71 -31.84
C HIS A 12 -21.50 -37.28 -31.49
N LEU A 13 -20.65 -37.06 -32.51
CA LEU A 13 -19.28 -36.59 -32.33
C LEU A 13 -19.23 -35.19 -31.70
N PHE A 14 -20.10 -34.28 -32.15
CA PHE A 14 -20.23 -32.96 -31.55
C PHE A 14 -20.57 -33.03 -30.05
N ASN A 15 -21.55 -33.85 -29.68
CA ASN A 15 -21.96 -34.03 -28.29
C ASN A 15 -20.89 -34.72 -27.43
N GLN A 16 -19.99 -35.49 -28.03
CA GLN A 16 -18.82 -36.07 -27.38
C GLN A 16 -17.67 -35.07 -27.22
N GLY A 17 -17.78 -33.87 -27.80
CA GLY A 17 -16.72 -32.86 -27.82
C GLY A 17 -15.67 -33.08 -28.91
N ASP A 18 -15.86 -34.05 -29.81
CA ASP A 18 -14.99 -34.28 -30.96
C ASP A 18 -15.43 -33.39 -32.14
N TYR A 19 -15.18 -32.10 -31.98
CA TYR A 19 -15.59 -31.08 -32.96
C TYR A 19 -14.88 -31.24 -34.31
N ALA A 20 -13.64 -31.72 -34.32
CA ALA A 20 -12.88 -31.93 -35.55
C ALA A 20 -13.47 -33.08 -36.37
N ALA A 21 -13.79 -34.22 -35.73
CA ALA A 21 -14.43 -35.33 -36.40
C ALA A 21 -15.86 -34.97 -36.85
N ALA A 22 -16.61 -34.20 -36.04
CA ALA A 22 -17.93 -33.70 -36.43
C ALA A 22 -17.85 -32.82 -37.70
N LEU A 23 -16.90 -31.88 -37.77
CA LEU A 23 -16.67 -31.05 -38.96
C LEU A 23 -16.28 -31.90 -40.19
N GLY A 24 -15.47 -32.93 -40.01
CA GLY A 24 -15.14 -33.87 -41.10
C GLY A 24 -16.37 -34.60 -41.65
N LYS A 25 -17.30 -34.99 -40.77
CA LYS A 25 -18.57 -35.60 -41.19
C LYS A 25 -19.49 -34.59 -41.89
N TYR A 26 -19.56 -33.36 -41.41
CA TYR A 26 -20.31 -32.30 -42.09
C TYR A 26 -19.75 -31.99 -43.49
N ALA A 27 -18.43 -31.91 -43.65
CA ALA A 27 -17.81 -31.75 -44.96
C ALA A 27 -18.20 -32.89 -45.92
N GLN A 28 -18.19 -34.13 -45.44
CA GLN A 28 -18.61 -35.29 -46.23
C GLN A 28 -20.09 -35.21 -46.67
N ILE A 29 -20.99 -34.72 -45.82
CA ILE A 29 -22.40 -34.51 -46.17
C ILE A 29 -22.52 -33.45 -47.25
N MET A 30 -21.80 -32.33 -47.11
CA MET A 30 -21.83 -31.22 -48.07
C MET A 30 -21.35 -31.63 -49.47
N GLU A 31 -20.43 -32.59 -49.58
CA GLU A 31 -19.97 -33.14 -50.86
C GLU A 31 -20.96 -34.14 -51.49
N THR A 32 -21.65 -34.92 -50.66
CA THR A 32 -22.47 -36.06 -51.12
C THR A 32 -23.96 -35.74 -51.26
N HIS A 33 -24.45 -34.72 -50.56
CA HIS A 33 -25.86 -34.32 -50.47
C HIS A 33 -26.00 -32.79 -50.51
N PRO A 34 -25.85 -32.15 -51.70
CA PRO A 34 -25.89 -30.69 -51.85
C PRO A 34 -27.20 -30.04 -51.39
N GLU A 35 -28.30 -30.80 -51.37
CA GLU A 35 -29.62 -30.36 -50.90
C GLU A 35 -29.67 -30.04 -49.40
N ALA A 36 -28.72 -30.55 -48.61
CA ALA A 36 -28.60 -30.30 -47.18
C ALA A 36 -27.55 -29.22 -46.85
N ALA A 37 -26.99 -28.56 -47.86
CA ALA A 37 -25.82 -27.70 -47.70
C ALA A 37 -26.07 -26.48 -46.81
N ASP A 38 -27.27 -25.89 -46.83
CA ASP A 38 -27.63 -24.74 -45.98
C ASP A 38 -27.61 -25.10 -44.48
N ARG A 39 -28.26 -26.22 -44.11
CA ARG A 39 -28.23 -26.78 -42.75
C ARG A 39 -26.81 -27.13 -42.33
N VAL A 40 -26.08 -27.84 -43.19
CA VAL A 40 -24.72 -28.29 -42.87
C VAL A 40 -23.78 -27.11 -42.66
N LEU A 41 -23.88 -26.06 -43.49
CA LEU A 41 -23.14 -24.83 -43.30
C LEU A 41 -23.48 -24.15 -41.97
N PHE A 42 -24.77 -24.09 -41.60
CA PHE A 42 -25.19 -23.56 -40.31
C PHE A 42 -24.56 -24.34 -39.15
N GLU A 43 -24.67 -25.67 -39.16
CA GLU A 43 -24.11 -26.55 -38.12
C GLU A 43 -22.59 -26.40 -38.00
N MET A 44 -21.86 -26.41 -39.14
CA MET A 44 -20.42 -26.15 -39.15
C MET A 44 -20.09 -24.78 -38.54
N GLY A 45 -20.87 -23.75 -38.87
CA GLY A 45 -20.76 -22.43 -38.27
C GLY A 45 -20.89 -22.45 -36.74
N VAL A 46 -21.88 -23.20 -36.23
CA VAL A 46 -22.07 -23.40 -34.79
C VAL A 46 -20.88 -24.12 -34.15
N VAL A 47 -20.37 -25.19 -34.77
CA VAL A 47 -19.19 -25.93 -34.25
C VAL A 47 -17.95 -25.02 -34.17
N HIS A 48 -17.72 -24.19 -35.18
CA HIS A 48 -16.59 -23.26 -35.21
C HIS A 48 -16.71 -22.13 -34.19
N ALA A 49 -17.91 -21.73 -33.76
CA ALA A 49 -18.11 -20.71 -32.71
C ALA A 49 -18.37 -21.30 -31.31
N TYR A 50 -18.36 -22.62 -31.16
CA TYR A 50 -18.79 -23.25 -29.91
C TYR A 50 -17.84 -22.90 -28.75
N PRO A 51 -18.34 -22.36 -27.60
CA PRO A 51 -17.49 -21.85 -26.53
C PRO A 51 -16.50 -22.89 -25.96
N HIS A 52 -16.94 -24.15 -25.87
CA HIS A 52 -16.15 -25.27 -25.35
C HIS A 52 -15.26 -25.92 -26.40
N ASN A 53 -15.30 -25.47 -27.66
CA ASN A 53 -14.34 -25.87 -28.66
C ASN A 53 -13.03 -25.11 -28.41
N ALA A 54 -12.00 -25.82 -27.95
CA ALA A 54 -10.66 -25.27 -27.75
C ALA A 54 -10.04 -24.74 -29.05
N HIS A 55 -10.49 -25.25 -30.19
CA HIS A 55 -10.08 -24.86 -31.53
C HIS A 55 -11.17 -24.06 -32.25
N LYS A 56 -12.03 -23.34 -31.52
CA LYS A 56 -13.01 -22.44 -32.12
C LYS A 56 -12.31 -21.42 -33.02
N ASP A 57 -12.92 -21.16 -34.17
CA ASP A 57 -12.43 -20.24 -35.18
C ASP A 57 -13.60 -19.37 -35.64
N TYR A 58 -13.68 -18.16 -35.08
CA TYR A 58 -14.75 -17.21 -35.41
C TYR A 58 -14.71 -16.78 -36.89
N ARG A 59 -13.55 -16.83 -37.57
CA ARG A 59 -13.48 -16.54 -39.00
C ARG A 59 -14.19 -17.64 -39.78
N GLN A 60 -13.85 -18.90 -39.54
CA GLN A 60 -14.51 -20.04 -40.21
C GLN A 60 -16.01 -20.09 -39.91
N SER A 61 -16.39 -19.78 -38.67
CA SER A 61 -17.81 -19.66 -38.28
C SER A 61 -18.55 -18.58 -39.07
N LEU A 62 -17.97 -17.38 -39.18
CA LEU A 62 -18.54 -16.28 -39.96
C LEU A 62 -18.65 -16.64 -41.44
N GLU A 63 -17.64 -17.29 -42.02
CA GLU A 63 -17.67 -17.74 -43.41
C GLU A 63 -18.83 -18.70 -43.69
N CYS A 64 -19.07 -19.65 -42.78
CA CYS A 64 -20.21 -20.56 -42.83
C CYS A 64 -21.55 -19.81 -42.82
N PHE A 65 -21.79 -18.96 -41.82
CA PHE A 65 -23.05 -18.21 -41.71
C PHE A 65 -23.24 -17.21 -42.86
N GLN A 66 -22.17 -16.57 -43.33
CA GLN A 66 -22.23 -15.65 -44.48
C GLN A 66 -22.60 -16.40 -45.77
N LYS A 67 -22.10 -17.62 -45.99
CA LYS A 67 -22.49 -18.47 -47.12
C LYS A 67 -23.98 -18.81 -47.05
N VAL A 68 -24.52 -19.19 -45.88
CA VAL A 68 -25.97 -19.42 -45.71
C VAL A 68 -26.77 -18.18 -46.11
N VAL A 69 -26.40 -17.00 -45.60
CA VAL A 69 -27.13 -15.76 -45.86
C VAL A 69 -27.07 -15.30 -47.33
N ARG A 70 -25.94 -15.55 -48.00
CA ARG A 70 -25.68 -15.11 -49.37
C ARG A 70 -26.21 -16.08 -50.42
N ASP A 71 -25.94 -17.38 -50.23
CA ASP A 71 -26.13 -18.39 -51.27
C ASP A 71 -27.49 -19.11 -51.13
N TYR A 72 -28.14 -19.02 -49.96
CA TYR A 72 -29.44 -19.67 -49.66
C TYR A 72 -30.47 -18.67 -49.09
N PRO A 73 -31.01 -17.74 -49.92
CA PRO A 73 -31.89 -16.67 -49.46
C PRO A 73 -33.21 -17.14 -48.84
N ASP A 74 -33.69 -18.32 -49.23
CA ASP A 74 -34.95 -18.91 -48.76
C ASP A 74 -34.76 -19.97 -47.64
N SER A 75 -33.54 -20.14 -47.13
CA SER A 75 -33.24 -21.13 -46.08
C SER A 75 -33.85 -20.73 -44.73
N ASP A 76 -34.41 -21.73 -44.01
CA ASP A 76 -34.88 -21.57 -42.63
C ASP A 76 -33.74 -21.13 -41.68
N TYR A 77 -32.48 -21.43 -42.01
CA TYR A 77 -31.29 -21.08 -41.21
C TYR A 77 -30.76 -19.66 -41.46
N ARG A 78 -31.36 -18.92 -42.40
CA ARG A 78 -30.86 -17.59 -42.79
C ARG A 78 -30.93 -16.58 -41.66
N HIS A 79 -32.07 -16.51 -40.96
CA HIS A 79 -32.25 -15.55 -39.87
C HIS A 79 -31.29 -15.84 -38.70
N ASP A 80 -31.21 -17.11 -38.29
CA ASP A 80 -30.30 -17.54 -37.22
C ASP A 80 -28.84 -17.28 -37.59
N SER A 81 -28.44 -17.51 -38.85
CA SER A 81 -27.11 -17.17 -39.34
C SER A 81 -26.78 -15.67 -39.20
N GLN A 82 -27.74 -14.78 -39.51
CA GLN A 82 -27.56 -13.33 -39.32
C GLN A 82 -27.37 -12.98 -37.83
N MET A 83 -28.14 -13.60 -36.94
CA MET A 83 -28.02 -13.39 -35.50
C MET A 83 -26.68 -13.91 -34.96
N MET A 84 -26.22 -15.06 -35.43
CA MET A 84 -24.91 -15.61 -35.06
C MET A 84 -23.76 -14.72 -35.52
N ILE A 85 -23.83 -14.15 -36.74
CA ILE A 85 -22.84 -13.17 -37.23
C ILE A 85 -22.75 -11.96 -36.29
N LEU A 86 -23.89 -11.40 -35.90
CA LEU A 86 -23.93 -10.26 -34.97
C LEU A 86 -23.36 -10.61 -33.59
N GLN A 87 -23.68 -11.79 -33.07
CA GLN A 87 -23.15 -12.26 -31.78
C GLN A 87 -21.64 -12.45 -31.83
N ILE A 88 -21.12 -13.09 -32.88
CA ILE A 88 -19.68 -13.33 -33.05
C ILE A 88 -18.92 -12.01 -33.13
N HIS A 89 -19.38 -11.04 -33.93
CA HIS A 89 -18.75 -9.72 -33.99
C HIS A 89 -18.72 -9.03 -32.62
N ASN A 90 -19.80 -9.12 -31.84
CA ASN A 90 -19.85 -8.55 -30.50
C ASN A 90 -18.85 -9.20 -29.54
N VAL A 91 -18.66 -10.52 -29.63
CA VAL A 91 -17.66 -11.24 -28.82
C VAL A 91 -16.25 -10.82 -29.24
N VAL A 92 -15.92 -10.83 -30.53
CA VAL A 92 -14.61 -10.43 -31.04
C VAL A 92 -14.23 -9.01 -30.60
N ILE A 93 -15.14 -8.05 -30.76
CA ILE A 93 -14.90 -6.65 -30.34
C ILE A 93 -14.69 -6.55 -28.83
N LYS A 94 -15.42 -7.32 -28.03
CA LYS A 94 -15.26 -7.33 -26.57
C LYS A 94 -13.91 -7.93 -26.17
N ASP A 95 -13.52 -9.04 -26.80
CA ASP A 95 -12.25 -9.72 -26.54
C ASP A 95 -11.06 -8.83 -26.90
N GLU A 96 -11.11 -8.14 -28.05
CA GLU A 96 -10.10 -7.15 -28.45
C GLU A 96 -9.99 -6.01 -27.43
N LYS A 97 -11.13 -5.48 -26.96
CA LYS A 97 -11.14 -4.42 -25.93
C LYS A 97 -10.60 -4.90 -24.60
N ILE A 98 -10.90 -6.14 -24.19
CA ILE A 98 -10.37 -6.74 -22.97
C ILE A 98 -8.86 -6.92 -23.08
N ALA A 99 -8.37 -7.45 -24.20
CA ALA A 99 -6.94 -7.62 -24.46
C ALA A 99 -6.20 -6.27 -24.43
N ALA A 100 -6.75 -5.25 -25.09
CA ALA A 100 -6.18 -3.90 -25.08
C ALA A 100 -6.13 -3.28 -23.68
N ARG A 101 -7.20 -3.47 -22.87
CA ARG A 101 -7.24 -3.02 -21.47
C ARG A 101 -6.23 -3.77 -20.60
N GLN A 102 -6.09 -5.09 -20.79
CA GLN A 102 -5.13 -5.90 -20.05
C GLN A 102 -3.69 -5.44 -20.33
N ALA A 103 -3.34 -5.25 -21.61
CA ALA A 103 -2.03 -4.73 -22.00
C ALA A 103 -1.75 -3.31 -21.49
N ALA A 104 -2.78 -2.47 -21.33
CA ALA A 104 -2.64 -1.15 -20.71
C ALA A 104 -2.42 -1.25 -19.19
N LEU A 105 -3.16 -2.13 -18.50
CA LEU A 105 -3.00 -2.38 -17.07
C LEU A 105 -1.61 -2.92 -16.74
N ASP A 106 -1.10 -3.86 -17.52
CA ASP A 106 0.22 -4.45 -17.29
C ASP A 106 1.35 -3.42 -17.49
N ARG A 107 1.24 -2.55 -18.50
CA ARG A 107 2.16 -1.41 -18.67
C ARG A 107 2.11 -0.42 -17.50
N SER A 108 0.91 -0.12 -17.00
CA SER A 108 0.75 0.77 -15.85
C SER A 108 1.34 0.17 -14.57
N ARG A 109 1.22 -1.15 -14.37
CA ARG A 109 1.82 -1.84 -13.23
C ARG A 109 3.35 -1.78 -13.25
N GLN A 110 3.95 -2.06 -14.41
CA GLN A 110 5.41 -1.96 -14.58
C GLN A 110 5.93 -0.54 -14.33
N ALA A 111 5.22 0.48 -14.82
CA ALA A 111 5.58 1.87 -14.57
C ALA A 111 5.46 2.25 -13.08
N LEU A 112 4.44 1.73 -12.38
CA LEU A 112 4.26 1.97 -10.94
C LEU A 112 5.36 1.30 -10.12
N GLU A 113 5.76 0.09 -10.48
CA GLU A 113 6.87 -0.64 -9.85
C GLU A 113 8.19 0.14 -10.00
N SER A 114 8.53 0.56 -11.22
CA SER A 114 9.71 1.40 -11.47
C SER A 114 9.68 2.73 -10.69
N LYS A 115 8.52 3.39 -10.57
CA LYS A 115 8.39 4.60 -9.77
C LYS A 115 8.51 4.34 -8.27
N THR A 116 8.10 3.15 -7.82
CA THR A 116 8.26 2.76 -6.41
C THR A 116 9.74 2.61 -6.06
N ASP A 117 10.53 2.01 -6.94
CA ASP A 117 11.97 1.88 -6.78
C ASP A 117 12.68 3.25 -6.78
N GLU A 118 12.32 4.14 -7.72
CA GLU A 118 12.84 5.52 -7.74
C GLU A 118 12.56 6.28 -6.44
N VAL A 119 11.35 6.12 -5.88
CA VAL A 119 10.98 6.76 -4.60
C VAL A 119 11.80 6.19 -3.44
N ALA A 120 12.12 4.89 -3.45
CA ALA A 120 12.96 4.29 -2.43
C ALA A 120 14.39 4.87 -2.46
N GLU A 121 15.00 4.96 -3.65
CA GLU A 121 16.34 5.53 -3.82
C GLU A 121 16.41 7.02 -3.45
N LEU A 122 15.38 7.79 -3.84
CA LEU A 122 15.28 9.20 -3.45
C LEU A 122 15.16 9.38 -1.94
N LYS A 123 14.42 8.50 -1.25
CA LYS A 123 14.32 8.54 0.22
C LYS A 123 15.67 8.32 0.89
N GLU A 124 16.47 7.35 0.42
CA GLU A 124 17.82 7.13 0.94
C GLU A 124 18.74 8.34 0.70
N THR A 125 18.63 8.94 -0.49
CA THR A 125 19.40 10.13 -0.85
C THR A 125 19.04 11.33 0.02
N VAL A 126 17.74 11.57 0.25
CA VAL A 126 17.25 12.65 1.12
C VAL A 126 17.76 12.43 2.55
N ALA A 127 17.63 11.22 3.10
CA ALA A 127 18.13 10.91 4.44
C ALA A 127 19.65 11.16 4.57
N ALA A 128 20.44 10.78 3.55
CA ALA A 128 21.88 11.03 3.54
C ALA A 128 22.22 12.53 3.44
N LEU A 129 21.44 13.31 2.68
CA LEU A 129 21.61 14.75 2.59
C LEU A 129 21.22 15.46 3.88
N GLU A 130 20.11 15.07 4.51
CA GLU A 130 19.69 15.57 5.82
C GLU A 130 20.77 15.34 6.88
N ALA A 131 21.36 14.13 6.92
CA ALA A 131 22.47 13.83 7.83
C ALA A 131 23.69 14.75 7.59
N LYS A 132 24.04 15.03 6.33
CA LYS A 132 25.13 15.95 5.99
C LYS A 132 24.81 17.40 6.37
N VAL A 133 23.60 17.87 6.08
CA VAL A 133 23.15 19.21 6.45
C VAL A 133 23.17 19.37 7.97
N PHE A 134 22.68 18.38 8.70
CA PHE A 134 22.73 18.35 10.16
C PHE A 134 24.17 18.40 10.68
N ALA A 135 25.10 17.63 10.10
CA ALA A 135 26.50 17.64 10.51
C ALA A 135 27.19 19.01 10.32
N VAL A 136 26.73 19.81 9.36
CA VAL A 136 27.24 21.17 9.08
C VAL A 136 26.50 22.25 9.86
N ARG A 137 25.31 21.97 10.40
CA ARG A 137 24.60 22.90 11.29
C ARG A 137 25.35 23.02 12.62
N MET A 138 25.86 24.23 12.86
CA MET A 138 26.63 24.57 14.07
C MET A 138 25.81 25.40 15.08
N GLU A 139 24.60 25.83 14.72
CA GLU A 139 23.77 26.66 15.59
C GLU A 139 23.09 25.80 16.67
N PRO A 140 23.23 26.15 17.96
CA PRO A 140 22.51 25.48 19.03
C PRO A 140 21.01 25.78 18.98
N ALA A 141 20.19 24.86 19.48
CA ALA A 141 18.76 25.07 19.64
C ALA A 141 18.49 26.15 20.71
N ASP A 142 17.53 27.02 20.46
CA ASP A 142 17.00 27.96 21.46
C ASP A 142 15.67 27.48 22.05
N LYS A 143 15.04 26.47 21.43
CA LYS A 143 13.82 25.83 21.91
C LYS A 143 13.80 24.32 21.61
N VAL A 144 13.31 23.57 22.59
CA VAL A 144 12.88 22.17 22.48
C VAL A 144 11.35 22.15 22.59
N LEU A 145 10.67 21.74 21.52
CA LEU A 145 9.23 21.54 21.52
C LEU A 145 8.94 20.04 21.67
N ILE A 146 8.09 19.66 22.62
CA ILE A 146 7.67 18.28 22.84
C ILE A 146 6.15 18.21 22.69
N GLU A 147 5.69 17.49 21.66
CA GLU A 147 4.28 17.29 21.36
C GLU A 147 3.87 15.87 21.77
N LYS A 148 3.14 15.75 22.88
CA LYS A 148 2.90 14.45 23.50
C LYS A 148 2.00 13.56 22.66
N GLN A 149 0.95 14.10 22.06
CA GLN A 149 0.09 13.35 21.13
C GLN A 149 0.88 12.81 19.93
N ALA A 150 1.77 13.62 19.37
CA ALA A 150 2.59 13.27 18.22
C ALA A 150 3.78 12.35 18.57
N ARG A 151 4.10 12.16 19.86
CA ARG A 151 5.33 11.47 20.32
C ARG A 151 6.56 12.03 19.63
N GLN A 152 6.65 13.35 19.64
CA GLN A 152 7.64 14.09 18.89
C GLN A 152 8.39 15.08 19.78
N LEU A 153 9.71 15.13 19.63
CA LEU A 153 10.57 16.18 20.15
C LEU A 153 11.23 16.89 18.97
N THR A 154 11.08 18.21 18.90
CA THR A 154 11.62 19.04 17.82
C THR A 154 12.57 20.09 18.39
N LEU A 155 13.81 20.10 17.88
CA LEU A 155 14.79 21.14 18.17
C LEU A 155 14.61 22.30 17.19
N ILE A 156 14.58 23.53 17.70
CA ILE A 156 14.34 24.73 16.92
C ILE A 156 15.44 25.75 17.25
N ALA A 157 15.92 26.46 16.23
CA ALA A 157 16.77 27.64 16.37
C ALA A 157 16.21 28.78 15.53
N LYS A 158 15.98 29.95 16.14
CA LYS A 158 15.48 31.17 15.48
C LYS A 158 14.21 30.95 14.65
N GLY A 159 13.35 30.04 15.10
CA GLY A 159 12.11 29.67 14.43
C GLY A 159 12.24 28.62 13.32
N GLU A 160 13.45 28.15 13.01
CA GLU A 160 13.68 27.06 12.06
C GLU A 160 13.87 25.71 12.78
N VAL A 161 13.25 24.67 12.24
CA VAL A 161 13.46 23.30 12.73
C VAL A 161 14.89 22.86 12.43
N ILE A 162 15.59 22.39 13.46
CA ILE A 162 16.90 21.73 13.36
C ILE A 162 16.73 20.25 13.08
N LYS A 163 16.00 19.56 13.94
CA LYS A 163 15.77 18.12 13.85
C LYS A 163 14.57 17.73 14.69
N THR A 164 13.95 16.62 14.28
CA THR A 164 12.79 16.04 14.92
C THR A 164 13.09 14.60 15.28
N TYR A 165 12.63 14.18 16.46
CA TYR A 165 12.91 12.88 17.07
C TYR A 165 11.60 12.22 17.51
N THR A 166 11.51 10.91 17.31
CA THR A 166 10.44 10.11 17.92
C THR A 166 10.81 9.86 19.38
N ILE A 167 9.84 9.99 20.29
CA ILE A 167 10.08 9.85 21.73
C ILE A 167 9.15 8.83 22.38
N ALA A 168 9.61 8.25 23.49
CA ALA A 168 8.75 7.59 24.46
C ALA A 168 8.53 8.48 25.69
N LEU A 169 7.32 8.50 26.21
CA LEU A 169 6.91 9.33 27.34
C LEU A 169 6.71 8.48 28.61
N GLY A 170 6.18 9.14 29.64
CA GLY A 170 5.68 8.46 30.82
C GLY A 170 4.57 7.46 30.48
N GLY A 171 4.55 6.30 31.14
CA GLY A 171 3.57 5.22 30.89
C GLY A 171 2.10 5.59 31.12
N ASN A 172 1.82 6.79 31.61
CA ASN A 172 0.51 7.42 31.64
C ASN A 172 0.60 8.80 30.99
N PRO A 173 0.71 8.91 29.65
CA PRO A 173 1.12 10.17 29.01
C PRO A 173 0.01 11.22 28.92
N VAL A 174 -1.25 10.90 29.29
CA VAL A 174 -2.38 11.80 29.07
C VAL A 174 -2.51 12.85 30.18
N GLY A 175 -2.47 14.14 29.78
CA GLY A 175 -2.58 15.30 30.66
C GLY A 175 -1.29 15.61 31.43
N PRO A 176 -1.25 16.74 32.15
CA PRO A 176 -0.07 17.19 32.86
C PRO A 176 0.23 16.29 34.06
N LYS A 177 1.52 16.17 34.40
CA LYS A 177 1.97 15.59 35.66
C LYS A 177 1.36 16.33 36.86
N GLU A 178 0.82 15.58 37.81
CA GLU A 178 0.09 16.12 38.97
C GLU A 178 0.70 15.70 40.31
N ARG A 179 1.42 14.57 40.35
CA ARG A 179 2.10 14.07 41.55
C ARG A 179 3.28 13.17 41.22
N GLU A 180 4.15 12.98 42.20
CA GLU A 180 5.18 11.94 42.16
C GLU A 180 4.56 10.56 41.96
N GLY A 181 5.12 9.76 41.05
CA GLY A 181 4.68 8.38 40.77
C GLY A 181 3.44 8.23 39.88
N ASP A 182 2.88 9.30 39.32
CA ASP A 182 1.72 9.21 38.40
C ASP A 182 2.06 8.79 36.96
N ASN A 183 3.35 8.57 36.66
CA ASN A 183 3.91 8.23 35.36
C ASN A 183 3.52 9.17 34.21
N LYS A 184 3.19 10.43 34.54
CA LYS A 184 2.88 11.46 33.55
C LYS A 184 4.12 12.27 33.20
N THR A 185 4.30 12.56 31.91
CA THR A 185 5.20 13.62 31.45
C THR A 185 4.49 14.97 31.64
N PRO A 186 5.16 15.98 32.23
CA PRO A 186 4.55 17.29 32.49
C PRO A 186 4.12 18.01 31.20
N GLU A 187 3.27 19.02 31.34
CA GLU A 187 2.88 19.94 30.26
C GLU A 187 3.09 21.37 30.73
N GLY A 188 3.60 22.24 29.86
CA GLY A 188 3.92 23.62 30.20
C GLY A 188 5.31 24.06 29.72
N ILE A 189 5.80 25.15 30.30
CA ILE A 189 7.09 25.76 29.97
C ILE A 189 8.11 25.44 31.05
N TYR A 190 9.28 24.97 30.61
CA TYR A 190 10.44 24.60 31.42
C TYR A 190 11.72 25.08 30.74
N PHE A 191 12.86 24.84 31.40
CA PHE A 191 14.18 25.10 30.85
C PHE A 191 15.09 23.90 31.11
N ILE A 192 16.08 23.70 30.24
CA ILE A 192 17.18 22.79 30.54
C ILE A 192 18.05 23.46 31.60
N ASP A 193 18.10 22.91 32.81
CA ASP A 193 18.84 23.55 33.92
C ASP A 193 20.14 22.81 34.28
N SER A 194 20.30 21.56 33.84
CA SER A 194 21.49 20.75 34.08
C SER A 194 21.59 19.57 33.12
N ARG A 195 22.82 19.04 33.00
CA ARG A 195 23.17 17.93 32.13
C ARG A 195 24.02 16.91 32.87
N ASN A 196 23.85 15.62 32.55
CA ASN A 196 24.59 14.53 33.16
C ASN A 196 25.15 13.57 32.11
N GLY A 197 26.48 13.54 32.00
CA GLY A 197 27.22 12.64 31.11
C GLY A 197 27.51 11.25 31.70
N ASN A 198 27.26 11.04 32.99
CA ASN A 198 27.50 9.78 33.71
C ASN A 198 26.19 9.27 34.34
N SER A 199 25.12 9.23 33.56
CA SER A 199 23.80 8.86 34.07
C SER A 199 23.61 7.33 34.09
N GLY A 200 22.58 6.84 34.80
CA GLY A 200 22.16 5.42 34.71
C GLY A 200 21.55 5.04 33.34
N TYR A 201 21.30 6.05 32.53
CA TYR A 201 20.97 6.01 31.12
C TYR A 201 22.17 6.55 30.33
N HIS A 202 22.16 6.45 29.01
CA HIS A 202 23.29 6.88 28.20
C HIS A 202 23.78 8.33 28.50
N LEU A 203 22.97 9.34 28.20
CA LEU A 203 23.16 10.75 28.57
C LEU A 203 21.81 11.30 29.02
N SER A 204 21.80 12.37 29.82
CA SER A 204 20.53 13.02 30.20
C SER A 204 20.63 14.53 30.39
N LEU A 205 19.53 15.22 30.10
CA LEU A 205 19.29 16.64 30.38
C LEU A 205 18.11 16.75 31.33
N HIS A 206 18.26 17.50 32.42
CA HIS A 206 17.17 17.78 33.36
C HIS A 206 16.36 18.97 32.85
N ILE A 207 15.04 18.86 32.94
CA ILE A 207 14.14 20.00 32.71
C ILE A 207 13.74 20.58 34.07
N SER A 208 13.52 21.90 34.14
CA SER A 208 13.19 22.63 35.36
C SER A 208 11.77 22.38 35.91
N TYR A 209 11.28 21.14 35.84
CA TYR A 209 10.05 20.69 36.49
C TYR A 209 10.34 20.40 37.97
N PRO A 210 9.44 20.74 38.92
CA PRO A 210 8.20 21.47 38.73
C PRO A 210 8.42 22.99 38.59
N ASN A 211 7.63 23.65 37.73
CA ASN A 211 7.55 25.11 37.74
C ASN A 211 6.60 25.61 38.85
N GLU A 212 6.39 26.93 38.92
CA GLU A 212 5.52 27.55 39.94
C GLU A 212 4.07 27.02 39.87
N LEU A 213 3.51 26.88 38.67
CA LEU A 213 2.15 26.38 38.48
C LEU A 213 2.02 24.91 38.88
N ASP A 214 3.01 24.08 38.55
CA ASP A 214 3.07 22.68 39.01
C ASP A 214 3.11 22.59 40.53
N SER A 215 3.98 23.40 41.15
CA SER A 215 4.16 23.44 42.60
C SER A 215 2.89 23.91 43.32
N MET A 216 2.20 24.91 42.78
CA MET A 216 0.90 25.37 43.28
C MET A 216 -0.16 24.27 43.16
N ARG A 217 -0.31 23.64 41.98
CA ARG A 217 -1.27 22.55 41.77
C ARG A 217 -1.04 21.38 42.73
N ALA A 218 0.23 21.00 42.95
CA ALA A 218 0.57 19.93 43.88
C ALA A 218 0.27 20.30 45.33
N ARG A 219 0.59 21.55 45.74
CA ARG A 219 0.28 22.07 47.08
C ARG A 219 -1.22 22.09 47.37
N ASP A 220 -2.03 22.58 46.44
CA ASP A 220 -3.50 22.64 46.58
C ASP A 220 -4.12 21.25 46.75
N ARG A 221 -3.46 20.23 46.21
CA ARG A 221 -3.88 18.82 46.31
C ARG A 221 -3.24 18.08 47.48
N GLY A 222 -2.36 18.71 48.25
CA GLY A 222 -1.65 18.08 49.36
C GLY A 222 -0.70 16.95 48.94
N VAL A 223 -0.16 17.01 47.72
CA VAL A 223 0.75 15.98 47.16
C VAL A 223 2.13 16.57 46.85
N ARG A 224 3.14 15.71 46.69
CA ARG A 224 4.46 16.12 46.18
C ARG A 224 4.44 16.11 44.65
N PRO A 225 4.97 17.13 43.97
CA PRO A 225 5.03 17.16 42.50
C PRO A 225 6.07 16.19 41.90
N GLY A 226 7.10 15.80 42.67
CA GLY A 226 8.30 15.14 42.15
C GLY A 226 9.35 16.17 41.70
N GLY A 227 10.34 15.75 40.92
CA GLY A 227 11.42 16.64 40.45
C GLY A 227 12.27 16.09 39.30
N ASP A 228 12.52 14.78 39.21
CA ASP A 228 13.47 14.23 38.25
C ASP A 228 12.86 13.95 36.86
N ILE A 229 12.51 15.00 36.12
CA ILE A 229 12.07 14.87 34.71
C ILE A 229 13.24 15.16 33.79
N MET A 230 13.60 14.14 33.00
CA MET A 230 14.78 14.18 32.14
C MET A 230 14.42 13.93 30.68
N ILE A 231 15.17 14.52 29.76
CA ILE A 231 15.34 14.00 28.40
C ILE A 231 16.56 13.08 28.44
N HIS A 232 16.41 11.80 28.09
CA HIS A 232 17.51 10.84 28.21
C HIS A 232 17.55 9.78 27.10
N GLY A 233 18.72 9.18 26.92
CA GLY A 233 18.91 8.02 26.05
C GLY A 233 18.39 6.72 26.67
N ILE A 234 18.77 5.57 26.11
CA ILE A 234 18.34 4.27 26.61
C ILE A 234 19.11 3.89 27.89
N LYS A 235 18.46 3.09 28.74
CA LYS A 235 19.07 2.55 29.96
C LYS A 235 20.34 1.79 29.62
N ASN A 236 21.39 1.98 30.42
CA ASN A 236 22.66 1.28 30.23
C ASN A 236 22.44 -0.25 30.25
N GLY A 237 23.04 -0.95 29.28
CA GLY A 237 22.83 -2.39 29.07
C GLY A 237 21.65 -2.77 28.17
N PHE A 238 20.80 -1.81 27.79
CA PHE A 238 19.63 -2.02 26.90
C PHE A 238 19.76 -1.28 25.55
N SER A 239 20.95 -0.76 25.22
CA SER A 239 21.21 -0.03 23.98
C SER A 239 20.76 -0.73 22.68
N PRO A 240 20.77 -2.08 22.54
CA PRO A 240 20.31 -2.75 21.32
C PRO A 240 18.82 -2.55 20.97
N VAL A 241 18.00 -1.99 21.88
CA VAL A 241 16.58 -1.70 21.61
C VAL A 241 16.41 -0.65 20.51
N GLY A 242 17.34 0.31 20.38
CA GLY A 242 17.34 1.29 19.28
C GLY A 242 16.00 1.97 19.05
N THR A 243 15.55 2.02 17.80
CA THR A 243 14.30 2.69 17.38
C THR A 243 13.04 2.05 17.96
N SER A 244 13.07 0.77 18.33
CA SER A 244 11.92 0.09 18.96
C SER A 244 11.61 0.61 20.37
N HIS A 245 12.46 1.47 20.95
CA HIS A 245 12.18 2.08 22.26
C HIS A 245 10.90 2.90 22.30
N ALA A 246 10.45 3.41 21.15
CA ALA A 246 9.28 4.28 21.02
C ALA A 246 8.00 3.52 20.61
N GLU A 247 8.04 2.18 20.55
CA GLU A 247 6.83 1.37 20.29
C GLU A 247 5.82 1.40 21.45
N SER A 248 6.26 1.82 22.65
CA SER A 248 5.40 2.02 23.82
C SER A 248 5.93 3.14 24.73
N ASP A 249 5.04 3.77 25.50
CA ASP A 249 5.40 4.74 26.53
C ASP A 249 5.77 3.99 27.83
N TRP A 250 7.00 4.15 28.33
CA TRP A 250 7.54 3.31 29.39
C TRP A 250 8.24 4.06 30.52
N THR A 251 8.45 5.36 30.40
CA THR A 251 9.17 6.12 31.44
C THR A 251 8.25 6.38 32.64
N GLN A 252 8.79 6.97 33.70
CA GLN A 252 8.01 7.43 34.87
C GLN A 252 7.62 8.92 34.76
N GLY A 253 7.78 9.52 33.57
CA GLY A 253 7.51 10.92 33.28
C GLY A 253 8.60 11.60 32.45
N CYS A 254 9.78 10.98 32.34
CA CYS A 254 10.85 11.40 31.45
C CYS A 254 10.48 11.31 29.97
N ILE A 255 11.33 11.89 29.13
CA ILE A 255 11.26 11.82 27.68
C ILE A 255 12.46 11.01 27.20
N ALA A 256 12.20 9.84 26.61
CA ALA A 256 13.25 8.96 26.14
C ALA A 256 13.43 9.04 24.62
N VAL A 257 14.68 9.00 24.19
CA VAL A 257 15.14 8.92 22.80
C VAL A 257 16.17 7.78 22.67
N THR A 258 16.61 7.46 21.44
CA THR A 258 17.76 6.57 21.27
C THR A 258 19.06 7.20 21.78
N ASN A 259 20.10 6.39 22.00
CA ASN A 259 21.40 6.92 22.43
C ASN A 259 22.01 7.88 21.41
N GLN A 260 21.95 7.52 20.12
CA GLN A 260 22.49 8.36 19.05
C GLN A 260 21.76 9.72 19.00
N GLU A 261 20.43 9.72 19.08
CA GLU A 261 19.65 10.97 19.13
C GLU A 261 19.95 11.76 20.41
N MET A 262 20.17 11.09 21.53
CA MET A 262 20.54 11.77 22.77
C MET A 262 21.91 12.45 22.67
N GLU A 263 22.91 11.86 22.01
CA GLU A 263 24.22 12.49 21.78
C GLU A 263 24.07 13.79 20.97
N GLU A 264 23.21 13.76 19.95
CA GLU A 264 22.88 14.94 19.14
C GLU A 264 22.19 16.04 19.96
N ILE A 265 21.14 15.67 20.71
CA ILE A 265 20.41 16.58 21.59
C ILE A 265 21.36 17.18 22.63
N TYR A 266 22.19 16.36 23.27
CA TYR A 266 23.14 16.79 24.29
C TYR A 266 24.15 17.82 23.78
N LYS A 267 24.56 17.69 22.50
CA LYS A 267 25.46 18.63 21.83
C LYS A 267 24.77 19.94 21.42
N LEU A 268 23.53 19.86 20.93
CA LEU A 268 22.82 21.01 20.34
C LEU A 268 21.96 21.80 21.32
N VAL A 269 21.64 21.24 22.47
CA VAL A 269 20.77 21.86 23.47
C VAL A 269 21.62 22.37 24.65
N PRO A 270 21.97 23.67 24.69
CA PRO A 270 22.68 24.27 25.82
C PRO A 270 21.80 24.38 27.07
N ASP A 271 22.42 24.57 28.23
CA ASP A 271 21.70 24.89 29.46
C ASP A 271 21.05 26.28 29.29
N GLY A 272 19.84 26.44 29.82
CA GLY A 272 18.98 27.60 29.60
C GLY A 272 18.07 27.50 28.37
N THR A 273 18.15 26.44 27.56
CA THR A 273 17.24 26.25 26.43
C THR A 273 15.79 26.11 26.90
N LEU A 274 14.87 26.82 26.23
CA LEU A 274 13.44 26.72 26.48
C LEU A 274 12.92 25.32 26.14
N VAL A 275 12.15 24.72 27.03
CA VAL A 275 11.43 23.46 26.77
C VAL A 275 9.93 23.74 26.87
N GLU A 276 9.22 23.58 25.77
CA GLU A 276 7.76 23.66 25.73
C GLU A 276 7.19 22.25 25.54
N ILE A 277 6.33 21.81 26.47
CA ILE A 277 5.67 20.51 26.39
C ILE A 277 4.17 20.72 26.24
N THR A 278 3.63 20.31 25.10
CA THR A 278 2.22 20.45 24.74
C THR A 278 1.49 19.10 24.74
N PRO A 279 0.15 19.09 24.85
CA PRO A 279 -0.66 17.87 24.81
C PRO A 279 -0.46 16.99 23.58
#